data_AF-A0A7G9R2Q9-F1
#
_entry.id   AF-A0A7G9R2Q9-F1
#
_cell.length_a   1.000
_cell.length_b   1.000
_cell.length_c   1.000
_cell.angle_alpha   90.00
_cell.angle_beta   90.00
_cell.angle_gamma   90.00
#
_symmetry.space_group_name_H-M   'P 1'
#
loop_
_entity.id
_entity.type
_entity.pdbx_description
1 polymer ?
#
loop_
_entity_poly.entity_id
_entity_poly.type
_entity_poly.pdbx_seq_one_letter_code
_entity_poly.pdbx_strand_id
1 'polypeptide(L)' 'MCFDPDVGYVDTPVLWRPELRAGDRLVGPAVVEEFGSTVPVHPGVEMRVDPWGNLVLTPPLEAR' A
#
# COMPACT_ATOMS: atom_id res chain seq x y z
N MET A 1 7.57 8.54 2.70
CA MET A 1 6.92 8.32 4.01
C MET A 1 7.99 8.01 5.06
N CYS A 2 7.81 8.37 6.33
CA CYS A 2 8.72 7.97 7.41
C CYS A 2 8.13 6.74 8.12
N PHE A 3 8.89 5.65 8.18
CA PHE A 3 8.50 4.40 8.84
C PHE A 3 9.32 4.12 10.10
N ASP A 4 10.57 4.58 10.11
CA ASP A 4 11.52 4.49 11.22
C ASP A 4 12.29 5.83 11.25
N PRO A 5 12.31 6.54 12.39
CA PRO A 5 13.01 7.81 12.50
C PRO A 5 14.53 7.71 12.27
N ASP A 6 15.15 6.56 12.51
CA ASP A 6 16.59 6.35 12.31
C ASP A 6 16.95 6.14 10.83
N VAL A 7 16.00 5.66 10.02
CA VAL A 7 16.14 5.45 8.56
C VAL A 7 15.80 6.73 7.78
N GLY A 8 14.95 7.59 8.35
CA GLY A 8 14.50 8.82 7.72
C GLY A 8 13.36 8.60 6.71
N TYR A 9 13.14 9.59 5.83
CA TYR A 9 12.06 9.52 4.84
C TYR A 9 12.46 8.65 3.65
N VAL A 10 11.56 7.73 3.27
CA VAL A 10 11.69 6.89 2.08
C VAL A 10 10.87 7.48 0.93
N ASP A 11 11.38 7.41 -0.29
CA ASP A 11 10.58 7.72 -1.48
C ASP A 11 9.39 6.75 -1.56
N THR A 12 8.19 7.28 -1.74
CA THR A 12 6.96 6.48 -1.62
C THR A 12 5.98 6.92 -2.68
N PRO A 13 5.66 6.05 -3.66
CA PRO A 13 4.71 6.40 -4.70
C PRO A 13 3.32 6.65 -4.11
N VAL A 14 2.66 7.66 -4.64
CA VAL A 14 1.24 7.94 -4.37
C VAL A 14 0.46 7.46 -5.59
N LEU A 15 -0.43 6.50 -5.37
CA LEU A 15 -1.24 5.88 -6.40
C LEU A 15 -2.68 6.35 -6.27
N TRP A 16 -3.29 6.74 -7.40
CA TRP A 16 -4.68 7.11 -7.42
C TRP A 16 -5.56 5.86 -7.50
N ARG A 17 -6.32 5.59 -6.43
CA ARG A 17 -7.12 4.37 -6.26
C ARG A 17 -8.06 4.07 -7.43
N PRO A 18 -8.76 5.04 -8.05
CA PRO A 18 -9.60 4.78 -9.22
C PRO A 18 -8.88 4.23 -10.46
N GLU A 19 -7.55 4.33 -10.54
CA GLU A 19 -6.76 3.76 -11.65
C GLU A 19 -6.42 2.29 -11.43
N LEU A 20 -6.53 1.80 -10.19
CA LEU A 20 -6.25 0.41 -9.84
C LEU A 20 -7.40 -0.51 -10.25
N ARG A 21 -7.06 -1.66 -10.82
CA ARG A 21 -7.99 -2.65 -11.36
C ARG A 21 -7.93 -3.94 -10.57
N ALA A 22 -9.02 -4.70 -10.60
CA ALA A 22 -9.05 -6.05 -10.05
C ALA A 22 -7.88 -6.89 -10.59
N GLY A 23 -7.13 -7.51 -9.68
CA GLY A 23 -5.92 -8.26 -9.99
C GLY A 23 -4.61 -7.48 -9.88
N ASP A 24 -4.64 -6.15 -9.79
CA ASP A 24 -3.43 -5.35 -9.54
C ASP A 24 -2.80 -5.72 -8.20
N ARG A 25 -1.47 -5.72 -8.18
CA ARG A 25 -0.65 -6.09 -7.02
C ARG A 25 0.53 -5.16 -6.86
N LEU A 26 0.91 -4.91 -5.62
CA LEU A 26 2.17 -4.27 -5.26
C LEU A 26 2.66 -4.77 -3.91
N VAL A 27 3.95 -4.62 -3.68
CA VAL A 27 4.56 -4.73 -2.35
C VAL A 27 4.96 -3.32 -1.94
N GLY A 28 4.59 -2.91 -0.73
CA GLY A 28 4.91 -1.57 -0.23
C GLY A 28 6.43 -1.29 -0.17
N PRO A 29 6.82 -0.01 -0.07
CA PRO A 29 6.00 1.10 0.39
C PRO A 29 5.17 1.77 -0.72
N ALA A 30 3.92 2.15 -0.40
CA ALA A 30 3.07 2.99 -1.24
C ALA A 30 2.03 3.75 -0.41
N VAL A 31 1.48 4.84 -0.96
CA VAL A 31 0.24 5.46 -0.48
C VAL A 31 -0.80 5.30 -1.56
N VAL A 32 -1.96 4.75 -1.23
CA VAL A 32 -3.10 4.68 -2.14
C VAL A 32 -4.13 5.70 -1.69
N GLU A 33 -4.46 6.67 -2.55
CA GLU A 33 -5.37 7.76 -2.24
C GLU A 33 -6.67 7.68 -3.03
N GLU A 34 -7.74 8.10 -2.37
CA GLU A 34 -9.07 8.29 -2.93
C GLU A 34 -9.68 9.56 -2.31
N PHE A 35 -10.69 10.15 -2.95
CA PHE A 35 -11.35 11.36 -2.48
C PHE A 35 -11.75 11.33 -0.98
N GLY A 36 -12.10 10.16 -0.44
CA GLY A 36 -12.51 9.99 0.96
C GLY A 36 -11.62 9.08 1.80
N SER A 37 -10.46 8.66 1.31
CA SER A 37 -9.61 7.70 2.03
C SER A 37 -8.14 7.80 1.62
N THR A 38 -7.27 7.43 2.54
CA THR A 38 -5.83 7.31 2.32
C THR A 38 -5.35 6.02 2.97
N VAL A 39 -4.77 5.11 2.19
CA VAL A 39 -4.31 3.80 2.64
C VAL A 39 -2.78 3.73 2.53
N PRO A 40 -2.05 3.80 3.65
CA PRO A 40 -0.61 3.54 3.65
C PRO A 40 -0.35 2.03 3.53
N VAL A 41 0.47 1.64 2.57
CA VAL A 41 1.00 0.28 2.43
C VAL A 41 2.44 0.30 2.91
N HIS A 42 2.69 -0.29 4.08
CA HIS A 42 4.02 -0.32 4.70
C HIS A 42 5.01 -1.20 3.92
N PRO A 43 6.34 -1.00 4.07
CA PRO A 43 7.35 -1.85 3.47
C PRO A 43 7.10 -3.34 3.74
N GLY A 44 7.17 -4.15 2.69
CA GLY A 44 6.99 -5.60 2.79
C GLY A 44 5.53 -6.08 2.94
N VAL A 45 4.55 -5.18 3.08
CA VAL A 45 3.13 -5.53 3.02
C VAL A 45 2.74 -5.77 1.56
N GLU A 46 2.12 -6.92 1.27
CA GLU A 46 1.51 -7.18 -0.03
C GLU A 46 0.12 -6.55 -0.09
N MET A 47 -0.15 -5.74 -1.11
CA MET A 47 -1.48 -5.26 -1.46
C MET A 47 -1.92 -5.92 -2.76
N ARG A 48 -3.18 -6.36 -2.80
CA ARG A 48 -3.86 -6.74 -4.04
C ARG A 48 -5.25 -6.10 -4.13
N VAL A 49 -5.72 -5.87 -5.35
CA VAL A 49 -7.12 -5.53 -5.61
C VAL A 49 -7.89 -6.81 -5.88
N ASP A 50 -8.88 -7.13 -5.06
CA ASP A 50 -9.71 -8.31 -5.26
C ASP A 50 -10.73 -8.12 -6.41
N PRO A 51 -11.48 -9.17 -6.82
CA PRO A 51 -12.47 -9.07 -7.90
C PRO A 51 -13.61 -8.08 -7.66
N TRP A 52 -13.87 -7.69 -6.41
CA TRP A 52 -14.88 -6.70 -6.04
C TRP A 52 -14.29 -5.29 -5.89
N GLY A 53 -12.99 -5.13 -6.18
CA GLY A 53 -12.29 -3.86 -6.10
C GLY A 53 -11.72 -3.56 -4.71
N ASN A 54 -11.85 -4.43 -3.71
CA ASN A 54 -11.31 -4.14 -2.38
C ASN A 54 -9.79 -4.19 -2.38
N LEU A 55 -9.16 -3.27 -1.64
CA LEU A 55 -7.74 -3.38 -1.32
C LEU A 55 -7.57 -4.39 -0.18
N VAL A 56 -6.89 -5.50 -0.46
CA VAL A 56 -6.60 -6.53 0.52
C VAL A 56 -5.12 -6.46 0.86
N LEU A 57 -4.81 -6.20 2.13
CA LEU A 57 -3.45 -6.09 2.66
C LEU A 57 -3.07 -7.36 3.42
N THR A 58 -1.88 -7.88 3.14
CA THR A 58 -1.31 -9.03 3.85
C THR A 58 0.03 -8.59 4.47
N PRO A 59 0.19 -8.67 5.80
CA PRO A 59 1.46 -8.33 6.44
C PRO A 59 2.54 -9.36 6.06
N PRO A 60 3.83 -8.97 6.11
CA PRO A 60 4.92 -9.91 5.90
C PRO A 60 4.89 -11.03 6.96
N LEU A 61 5.36 -12.22 6.56
CA LEU A 61 5.29 -13.44 7.38
C LEU A 61 5.97 -13.29 8.77
N GLU A 62 6.91 -12.36 8.88
CA GLU A 62 7.74 -12.10 10.06
C GLU A 62 7.13 -11.08 11.04
N ALA A 63 6.00 -10.45 10.71
CA ALA A 63 5.35 -9.43 11.54
C ALA A 63 4.37 -10.00 12.60
N ARG A 64 4.65 -11.19 13.15
CA ARG A 64 3.83 -11.84 14.20
C ARG A 64 4.46 -11.74 15.57
#